data_AF-A0A421K321-F1
#
_entry.id   AF-A0A421K321-F1
#
_cell.length_a   1.000
_cell.length_b   1.000
_cell.length_c   1.000
_cell.angle_alpha   90.00
_cell.angle_beta   90.00
_cell.angle_gamma   90.00
#
_symmetry.space_group_name_H-M   'P 1'
#
loop_
_entity.id
_entity.type
_entity.pdbx_description
1 polymer ?
#
loop_
_entity_poly.entity_id
_entity_poly.type
_entity_poly.pdbx_seq_one_letter_code
_entity_poly.pdbx_strand_id
1 'polypeptide(L)'
;MAMRWTTEEDRILLDHYSTEDLAWVTENLPGRTRAGIVKRAAILGVKARNWTDSEDYIITACYEQYGAAYCRRYMPRRTEIAIMSRARRIGVLRDRKNHNRGMIKSHDEIGCLQAAIKSGWIQLPADLPNKFFDLTADRE
;
A
#
# COMPACT_ATOMS: atom_id res chain seq x y z
N MET A 1 26.04 -16.45 -16.31
CA MET A 1 26.80 -16.50 -15.03
C MET A 1 25.93 -15.96 -13.92
N ALA A 2 25.74 -16.70 -12.82
CA ALA A 2 25.05 -16.17 -11.65
C ALA A 2 26.00 -15.23 -10.90
N MET A 3 25.71 -13.93 -10.88
CA MET A 3 26.46 -12.98 -10.07
C MET A 3 26.33 -13.37 -8.58
N ARG A 4 27.46 -13.55 -7.90
CA ARG A 4 27.49 -13.83 -6.46
C ARG A 4 26.97 -12.63 -5.68
N TRP A 5 26.18 -12.88 -4.64
CA TRP A 5 25.73 -11.83 -3.71
C TRP A 5 26.91 -11.38 -2.85
N THR A 6 27.06 -10.07 -2.66
CA THR A 6 28.09 -9.51 -1.77
C THR A 6 27.54 -9.35 -0.34
N THR A 7 28.45 -9.19 0.60
CA THR A 7 28.11 -8.93 2.02
C THR A 7 27.35 -7.63 2.20
N GLU A 8 27.62 -6.63 1.36
CA GLU A 8 26.94 -5.33 1.38
C GLU A 8 25.50 -5.46 0.88
N GLU A 9 25.28 -6.23 -0.20
CA GLU A 9 23.93 -6.49 -0.71
C GLU A 9 23.10 -7.28 0.31
N ASP A 10 23.69 -8.25 1.00
CA ASP A 10 23.02 -9.01 2.05
C ASP A 10 22.66 -8.12 3.26
N ARG A 11 23.55 -7.19 3.65
CA ARG A 11 23.25 -6.20 4.70
C ARG A 11 22.06 -5.33 4.35
N ILE A 12 21.97 -4.85 3.11
CA ILE A 12 20.81 -4.08 2.65
C ILE A 12 19.52 -4.89 2.81
N LEU A 13 19.55 -6.18 2.49
CA LEU A 13 18.38 -7.05 2.68
C LEU A 13 18.08 -7.33 4.17
N LEU A 14 19.09 -7.47 5.01
CA LEU A 14 18.89 -7.71 6.44
C LEU A 14 18.30 -6.49 7.15
N ASP A 15 18.80 -5.30 6.83
CA ASP A 15 18.46 -4.08 7.54
C ASP A 15 17.19 -3.40 7.00
N HIS A 16 16.98 -3.47 5.67
CA HIS A 16 15.95 -2.67 5.00
C HIS A 16 14.79 -3.48 4.42
N TYR A 17 14.89 -4.80 4.26
CA TYR A 17 13.83 -5.57 3.57
C TYR A 17 12.51 -5.67 4.36
N SER A 18 12.57 -5.60 5.68
CA SER A 18 11.38 -5.63 6.55
C SER A 18 10.78 -4.25 6.82
N THR A 19 11.56 -3.19 6.64
CA THR A 19 11.20 -1.81 6.98
C THR A 19 10.84 -0.98 5.75
N GLU A 20 11.62 -1.12 4.67
CA GLU A 20 11.48 -0.42 3.41
C GLU A 20 10.68 -1.22 2.37
N ASP A 21 10.22 -0.55 1.31
CA ASP A 21 9.52 -1.20 0.21
C ASP A 21 10.49 -1.89 -0.76
N LEU A 22 9.99 -2.90 -1.48
CA LEU A 22 10.75 -3.63 -2.49
C LEU A 22 11.27 -2.71 -3.62
N ALA A 23 10.58 -1.61 -3.95
CA ALA A 23 11.08 -0.62 -4.90
C ALA A 23 12.36 0.05 -4.39
N TRP A 24 12.35 0.54 -3.15
CA TRP A 24 13.53 1.15 -2.52
C TRP A 24 14.70 0.15 -2.49
N VAL A 25 14.43 -1.10 -2.12
CA VAL A 25 15.46 -2.17 -2.12
C VAL A 25 15.99 -2.44 -3.53
N THR A 26 15.14 -2.36 -4.56
CA THR A 26 15.56 -2.57 -5.96
C THR A 26 16.41 -1.40 -6.47
N GLU A 27 16.10 -0.17 -6.06
CA GLU A 27 16.91 1.03 -6.37
C GLU A 27 18.28 0.97 -5.70
N ASN A 28 18.36 0.45 -4.48
CA ASN A 28 19.62 0.29 -3.73
C ASN A 28 20.43 -0.96 -4.10
N LEU A 29 19.88 -1.85 -4.94
CA LEU A 29 20.56 -3.04 -5.46
C LEU A 29 20.58 -3.04 -6.99
N PRO A 30 21.27 -2.07 -7.62
CA PRO A 30 21.32 -1.96 -9.07
C PRO A 30 21.97 -3.22 -9.67
N GLY A 31 21.32 -3.78 -10.70
CA GLY A 31 21.76 -5.03 -11.34
C GLY A 31 21.17 -6.31 -10.75
N ARG A 32 20.40 -6.22 -9.65
CA ARG A 32 19.59 -7.35 -9.14
C ARG A 32 18.15 -7.25 -9.63
N THR A 33 17.60 -8.38 -10.05
CA THR A 33 16.17 -8.46 -10.39
C THR A 33 15.33 -8.59 -9.13
N ARG A 34 14.10 -8.09 -9.16
CA ARG A 34 13.12 -8.23 -8.05
C ARG A 34 12.97 -9.69 -7.60
N ALA A 35 12.91 -10.62 -8.55
CA ALA A 35 12.83 -12.05 -8.26
C ALA A 35 14.10 -12.57 -7.55
N GLY A 36 15.28 -12.11 -7.97
CA GLY A 36 16.54 -12.43 -7.30
C GLY A 36 16.59 -11.92 -5.86
N ILE A 37 16.16 -10.67 -5.64
CA ILE A 37 16.05 -10.04 -4.32
C ILE A 37 15.14 -10.84 -3.40
N VAL A 38 13.93 -11.17 -3.85
CA VAL A 38 12.96 -11.97 -3.06
C VAL A 38 13.53 -13.34 -2.73
N LYS A 39 14.16 -14.02 -3.69
CA LYS A 39 14.80 -15.31 -3.48
C LYS A 39 15.94 -15.22 -2.46
N ARG A 40 16.75 -14.15 -2.52
CA ARG A 40 17.86 -13.94 -1.58
C ARG A 40 17.36 -13.63 -0.18
N ALA A 41 16.36 -12.75 -0.05
CA ALA A 41 15.74 -12.45 1.24
C ALA A 41 15.16 -13.71 1.89
N ALA A 42 14.53 -14.59 1.10
CA ALA A 42 14.06 -15.89 1.60
C ALA A 42 15.20 -16.80 2.10
N ILE A 43 16.36 -16.80 1.42
CA ILE A 43 17.56 -17.53 1.87
C ILE A 43 18.13 -16.94 3.16
N LEU A 44 18.12 -15.61 3.29
CA LEU A 44 18.57 -14.90 4.49
C LEU A 44 17.54 -14.95 5.65
N GLY A 45 16.36 -15.52 5.42
CA GLY A 45 15.29 -15.62 6.42
C GLY A 45 14.54 -14.31 6.68
N VAL A 46 14.74 -13.28 5.86
CA VAL A 46 14.11 -11.96 6.04
C VAL A 46 12.78 -11.90 5.32
N LYS A 47 11.75 -11.40 6.01
CA LYS A 47 10.39 -11.26 5.46
C LYS A 47 10.12 -9.82 5.08
N ALA A 48 9.35 -9.64 4.01
CA ALA A 48 8.88 -8.32 3.59
C ALA A 48 7.93 -7.73 4.63
N ARG A 49 7.82 -6.39 4.66
CA ARG A 49 6.90 -5.66 5.55
C ARG A 49 5.48 -6.20 5.47
N ASN A 50 4.91 -6.58 6.61
CA ASN A 50 3.53 -7.05 6.73
C ASN A 50 2.53 -5.97 6.31
N TRP A 51 1.39 -6.41 5.78
CA TRP A 51 0.23 -5.54 5.52
C TRP A 51 -0.50 -5.28 6.84
N THR A 52 -0.89 -4.03 7.07
CA THR A 52 -1.70 -3.66 8.25
C THR A 52 -3.19 -3.68 7.89
N ASP A 53 -4.04 -3.84 8.90
CA ASP A 53 -5.50 -3.80 8.70
C ASP A 53 -5.97 -2.47 8.08
N SER A 54 -5.28 -1.37 8.37
CA SER A 54 -5.55 -0.06 7.76
C SER A 54 -5.18 -0.02 6.28
N GLU A 55 -4.06 -0.65 5.89
CA GLU A 55 -3.70 -0.77 4.48
C GLU A 55 -4.74 -1.62 3.74
N ASP A 56 -5.16 -2.74 4.31
CA ASP A 56 -6.20 -3.57 3.69
C ASP A 56 -7.54 -2.85 3.58
N TYR A 57 -7.94 -2.08 4.60
CA TYR A 57 -9.17 -1.29 4.58
C TYR A 57 -9.19 -0.28 3.43
N ILE A 58 -8.09 0.45 3.24
CA ILE A 58 -7.96 1.41 2.13
C ILE A 58 -8.04 0.68 0.79
N ILE A 59 -7.44 -0.51 0.67
CA ILE A 59 -7.56 -1.31 -0.56
C ILE A 59 -9.02 -1.73 -0.77
N THR A 60 -9.71 -2.25 0.25
CA THR A 60 -11.11 -2.68 0.10
C THR A 60 -12.04 -1.53 -0.26
N ALA A 61 -11.85 -0.35 0.33
CA ALA A 61 -12.73 0.79 0.12
C ALA A 61 -12.40 1.55 -1.19
N CYS A 62 -11.12 1.74 -1.51
CA CYS A 62 -10.71 2.64 -2.59
C CYS A 62 -10.20 1.93 -3.86
N TYR A 63 -9.79 0.66 -3.80
CA TYR A 63 -9.17 -0.01 -4.96
C TYR A 63 -10.18 -0.37 -6.06
N GLU A 64 -11.39 -0.79 -5.70
CA GLU A 64 -12.42 -1.22 -6.67
C GLU A 64 -12.76 -0.08 -7.65
N GLN A 65 -12.93 1.12 -7.12
CA GLN A 65 -13.37 2.30 -7.86
C GLN A 65 -12.21 3.14 -8.42
N TYR A 66 -11.19 3.46 -7.60
CA TYR A 66 -10.13 4.41 -7.97
C TYR A 66 -8.81 3.73 -8.37
N GLY A 67 -8.65 2.46 -8.02
CA GLY A 67 -7.47 1.67 -8.35
C GLY A 67 -6.22 2.00 -7.52
N ALA A 68 -5.12 1.37 -7.92
CA ALA A 68 -3.87 1.37 -7.14
C ALA A 68 -3.22 2.75 -7.01
N ALA A 69 -3.30 3.59 -8.04
CA ALA A 69 -2.68 4.92 -8.05
C ALA A 69 -3.29 5.85 -7.00
N TYR A 70 -4.61 5.74 -6.77
CA TYR A 70 -5.29 6.50 -5.72
C TYR A 70 -4.95 5.96 -4.33
N CYS A 71 -4.98 4.64 -4.14
CA CYS A 71 -4.57 3.99 -2.89
C CYS A 71 -3.14 4.35 -2.48
N ARG A 72 -2.22 4.47 -3.45
CA ARG A 72 -0.82 4.86 -3.22
C ARG A 72 -0.68 6.24 -2.59
N ARG A 73 -1.63 7.16 -2.79
CA ARG A 73 -1.62 8.48 -2.12
C ARG A 73 -1.67 8.36 -0.60
N TYR A 74 -2.34 7.32 -0.10
CA TYR A 74 -2.46 7.01 1.33
C TYR A 74 -1.40 6.01 1.82
N MET A 75 -0.64 5.41 0.90
CA MET A 75 0.40 4.42 1.20
C MET A 75 1.70 4.77 0.48
N PRO A 76 2.41 5.83 0.88
CA PRO A 76 3.64 6.26 0.20
C PRO A 76 4.75 5.20 0.25
N ARG A 77 4.71 4.31 1.25
CA ARG A 77 5.63 3.17 1.42
C ARG A 77 5.17 1.89 0.70
N ARG A 78 4.23 1.98 -0.24
CA ARG A 78 3.80 0.84 -1.07
C ARG A 78 3.78 1.25 -2.53
N THR A 79 4.29 0.39 -3.40
CA THR A 79 4.13 0.55 -4.84
C THR A 79 2.72 0.19 -5.29
N GLU A 80 2.28 0.78 -6.41
CA GLU A 80 1.03 0.38 -7.07
C GLU A 80 0.99 -1.12 -7.35
N ILE A 81 2.12 -1.71 -7.76
CA ILE A 81 2.22 -3.16 -8.02
C ILE A 81 1.97 -3.97 -6.74
N ALA A 82 2.53 -3.54 -5.60
CA ALA A 82 2.29 -4.19 -4.31
C ALA A 82 0.81 -4.10 -3.91
N ILE A 83 0.20 -2.93 -4.08
CA ILE A 83 -1.23 -2.69 -3.83
C ILE A 83 -2.09 -3.58 -4.72
N MET A 84 -1.82 -3.65 -6.03
CA MET A 84 -2.55 -4.52 -6.96
C MET A 84 -2.44 -6.01 -6.59
N SER A 85 -1.23 -6.44 -6.21
CA SER A 85 -1.01 -7.82 -5.76
C SER A 85 -1.75 -8.12 -4.46
N ARG A 86 -1.83 -7.15 -3.53
CA ARG A 86 -2.57 -7.32 -2.28
C ARG A 86 -4.07 -7.34 -2.53
N ALA A 87 -4.60 -6.42 -3.32
CA ALA A 87 -6.01 -6.37 -3.73
C ALA A 87 -6.46 -7.72 -4.29
N ARG A 88 -5.69 -8.30 -5.22
CA ARG A 88 -5.96 -9.64 -5.76
C ARG A 88 -5.97 -10.72 -4.66
N ARG A 89 -5.09 -10.64 -3.67
CA ARG A 89 -4.99 -11.62 -2.58
C ARG A 89 -6.14 -11.52 -1.59
N ILE A 90 -6.67 -10.33 -1.36
CA ILE A 90 -7.85 -10.10 -0.51
C ILE A 90 -9.17 -10.17 -1.30
N GLY A 91 -9.12 -10.44 -2.61
CA GLY A 91 -10.30 -10.65 -3.46
C GLY A 91 -10.94 -9.39 -4.02
N VAL A 92 -10.30 -8.22 -3.88
CA VAL A 92 -10.81 -6.95 -4.41
C VAL A 92 -10.38 -6.81 -5.87
N LEU A 93 -11.35 -6.75 -6.77
CA LEU A 93 -11.14 -6.57 -8.19
C LEU A 93 -11.41 -5.12 -8.58
N ARG A 94 -10.65 -4.60 -9.53
CA ARG A 94 -10.92 -3.27 -10.10
C ARG A 94 -12.13 -3.37 -11.03
N ASP A 95 -13.14 -2.53 -10.81
CA ASP A 95 -14.26 -2.43 -11.74
C ASP A 95 -13.79 -1.70 -13.01
N ARG A 96 -13.72 -2.43 -14.12
CA ARG A 96 -13.33 -1.86 -15.43
C ARG A 96 -14.50 -1.20 -16.16
N LYS A 97 -15.75 -1.46 -15.76
CA LYS A 97 -16.96 -0.99 -16.46
C LYS A 97 -17.44 0.39 -15.99
N ASN A 98 -17.01 0.85 -14.81
CA ASN A 98 -17.43 2.12 -14.20
C ASN A 98 -16.44 3.30 -14.36
N HIS A 99 -15.39 3.18 -15.18
CA HIS A 99 -14.39 4.26 -15.35
C HIS A 99 -14.99 5.61 -15.84
N ASN A 100 -16.17 5.59 -16.48
CA ASN A 100 -16.83 6.77 -17.04
C ASN A 100 -18.20 7.10 -16.40
N ARG A 101 -18.62 6.44 -15.31
CA ARG A 101 -19.78 6.94 -14.56
C ARG A 101 -19.31 8.10 -13.70
N GLY A 102 -19.56 9.32 -14.19
CA GLY A 102 -19.47 10.53 -13.40
C GLY A 102 -20.12 10.30 -12.03
N MET A 103 -19.30 10.50 -11.00
CA MET A 103 -19.61 10.64 -9.58
C MET A 103 -21.09 10.43 -9.22
N ILE A 104 -21.47 9.20 -8.86
CA ILE A 104 -22.69 8.96 -8.08
C ILE A 104 -22.26 8.86 -6.62
N LYS A 105 -22.83 9.77 -5.83
CA LYS A 105 -22.44 10.15 -4.48
C LYS A 105 -22.69 9.03 -3.45
N SER A 106 -21.82 9.07 -2.43
CA SER A 106 -22.01 8.75 -1.00
C SER A 106 -21.31 7.47 -0.53
N HIS A 107 -20.26 7.64 0.30
CA HIS A 107 -19.29 6.66 0.80
C HIS A 107 -18.33 6.20 -0.30
N ASP A 108 -17.04 6.58 -0.34
CA ASP A 108 -16.01 6.04 0.56
C ASP A 108 -14.71 6.89 0.64
N GLU A 109 -14.68 8.11 0.07
CA GLU A 109 -13.50 9.00 0.21
C GLU A 109 -13.30 9.43 1.68
N ILE A 110 -14.39 9.69 2.40
CA ILE A 110 -14.39 9.98 3.84
C ILE A 110 -13.89 8.77 4.64
N GLY A 111 -14.27 7.54 4.26
CA GLY A 111 -13.83 6.32 4.93
C GLY A 111 -12.33 6.07 4.76
N CYS A 112 -11.79 6.22 3.54
CA CYS A 112 -10.35 6.12 3.29
C CYS A 112 -9.56 7.23 4.04
N LEU A 113 -10.10 8.45 4.11
CA LEU A 113 -9.52 9.55 4.89
C LEU A 113 -9.55 9.28 6.41
N GLN A 114 -10.69 8.84 6.95
CA GLN A 114 -10.83 8.48 8.35
C GLN A 114 -9.91 7.32 8.75
N ALA A 115 -9.75 6.32 7.88
CA ALA A 115 -8.81 5.22 8.11
C ALA A 115 -7.36 5.70 8.11
N ALA A 116 -6.98 6.58 7.17
CA ALA A 116 -5.65 7.19 7.12
C ALA A 116 -5.36 8.09 8.35
N ILE A 117 -6.37 8.81 8.84
CA ILE A 117 -6.29 9.62 10.08
C ILE A 117 -6.18 8.73 11.32
N LYS A 118 -7.04 7.72 11.47
CA LYS A 118 -7.05 6.79 12.62
C LYS A 118 -5.74 6.03 12.78
N SER A 119 -5.08 5.74 11.66
CA SER A 119 -3.80 5.04 11.65
C SER A 119 -2.60 5.98 11.84
N GLY A 120 -2.81 7.30 11.95
CA GLY A 120 -1.78 8.29 12.28
C GLY A 120 -0.95 8.81 11.09
N TRP A 121 -1.40 8.58 9.85
CA TRP A 121 -0.63 8.87 8.64
C TRP A 121 -0.92 10.27 8.07
N ILE A 122 -1.96 10.95 8.58
CA ILE A 122 -2.29 12.34 8.30
C ILE A 122 -2.42 13.07 9.64
N GLN A 123 -1.61 14.12 9.84
CA GLN A 123 -1.82 15.08 10.94
C GLN A 123 -3.03 15.94 10.59
N LEU A 124 -4.04 15.96 11.46
CA LEU A 124 -5.21 16.82 11.31
C LEU A 124 -4.78 18.29 11.35
N PRO A 125 -5.21 19.13 10.39
CA PRO A 125 -5.20 20.58 10.56
C PRO A 125 -5.90 20.95 11.87
N ALA A 126 -5.28 21.83 12.66
CA ALA A 126 -5.75 22.18 14.01
C ALA A 126 -7.13 22.89 14.03
N ASP A 127 -7.63 23.27 12.87
CA ASP A 127 -8.83 24.05 12.62
C ASP A 127 -10.01 23.22 12.06
N LEU A 128 -9.94 21.88 12.09
CA LEU A 128 -11.04 21.05 11.61
C LEU A 128 -12.27 21.13 12.54
N PRO A 129 -13.49 21.39 12.01
CA PRO A 129 -14.70 21.41 12.81
C PRO A 129 -15.03 20.00 13.34
N ASN A 130 -15.35 19.93 14.65
CA ASN A 130 -15.59 18.70 15.43
C ASN A 130 -16.58 17.68 14.82
N LYS A 131 -17.38 18.07 13.83
CA LYS A 131 -18.40 17.21 13.18
C LYS A 131 -17.92 16.49 11.93
N PHE A 132 -16.67 16.67 11.49
CA PHE A 132 -16.14 15.97 10.30
C PHE A 132 -16.09 14.44 10.48
N PHE A 133 -16.12 13.96 11.72
CA PHE A 133 -16.06 12.54 12.08
C PHE A 133 -17.44 11.87 12.28
N ASP A 134 -18.54 12.61 12.31
CA ASP A 134 -19.88 12.09 12.64
C ASP A 134 -20.71 11.67 11.41
N LEU A 135 -20.08 11.19 10.35
CA LEU A 135 -20.80 10.53 9.24
C LEU A 135 -20.74 9.01 9.42
N THR A 136 -21.19 8.53 10.57
CA THR A 136 -21.60 7.13 10.70
C THR A 136 -23.03 7.00 10.19
N ALA A 137 -23.17 6.46 8.99
CA ALA A 137 -24.25 5.57 8.61
C ALA A 137 -25.66 5.89 9.17
N ASP A 138 -26.26 7.02 8.77
CA ASP A 138 -27.72 7.11 8.79
C ASP A 138 -28.26 6.41 7.53
N ARG A 139 -28.47 5.10 7.67
CA ARG A 139 -29.35 4.31 6.80
C ARG A 139 -30.79 4.57 7.25
N GLU A 140 -31.54 5.29 6.42
CA GLU A 140 -32.99 5.12 6.29
C GLU A 140 -33.32 4.65 4.87
#